data_AF-A0A2N5RUM7-F1
#
_entry.id   AF-A0A2N5RUM7-F1
#
_cell.length_a   1.000
_cell.length_b   1.000
_cell.length_c   1.000
_cell.angle_alpha   90.00
_cell.angle_beta   90.00
_cell.angle_gamma   90.00
#
_symmetry.space_group_name_H-M   'P 1'
#
loop_
_entity.id
_entity.type
_entity.pdbx_description
1 polymer ?
#
loop_
_entity_poly.entity_id
_entity_poly.type
_entity_poly.pdbx_seq_one_letter_code
_entity_poly.pdbx_strand_id
1 'polypeptide(L)'
;MSHHKKPIKAALPQSHLFVSDGTLSHDNTILVQGEDDEPAVRPPARQMLYHPFTPQINLLVTNGAQISEKAGEPPSTDPALLDLVARMGTYQHFSNLNMADFLGVEFAQTYLRSGSLVAISLSNVTGDDLFAIDGHGTIHMRLCQSTYQTLGISGRRSKFGPRGQHFVVQIDMRDPAMRSGKGIYQRTKKSLDNFPASIFNDLVGPKFERKGRRWDVVMAWVDEQGRLQPINGTLLPSITAVETRVPEVQHEVKAVCQLTKRETTDGYLDLYEQIGESILSTSETHRCSSGRVYGSTVSGRGFFHPMKLAELAQHLVRTYRMVSITGHTALSAPFSFMTTRQTHQARRAALPPRKKVKKGKSAMLGPERAVDAGPSSWTFVALDHEGPSEDKGETSRLSADHSSFPPAYPDLLAEDSPADMVVRKRPRSDPATSSSLSAGRPWIMFESVGALDTHC
;
A
#
# COMPACT_ATOMS: atom_id res chain seq x y z
N MET A 1 -18.20 -26.43 -37.26
CA MET A 1 -18.42 -26.15 -35.83
C MET A 1 -17.13 -25.54 -35.28
N SER A 2 -17.13 -24.25 -35.00
CA SER A 2 -15.95 -23.52 -34.50
C SER A 2 -15.78 -23.82 -33.01
N HIS A 3 -14.69 -24.47 -32.64
CA HIS A 3 -14.31 -24.63 -31.23
C HIS A 3 -13.79 -23.29 -30.70
N HIS A 4 -14.69 -22.48 -30.13
CA HIS A 4 -14.27 -21.38 -29.28
C HIS A 4 -13.64 -21.97 -28.01
N LYS A 5 -12.30 -22.01 -27.98
CA LYS A 5 -11.56 -22.12 -26.72
C LYS A 5 -12.06 -21.00 -25.81
N LYS A 6 -12.69 -21.36 -24.69
CA LYS A 6 -12.97 -20.40 -23.61
C LYS A 6 -11.64 -19.72 -23.25
N PRO A 7 -11.57 -18.39 -23.13
CA PRO A 7 -10.36 -17.74 -22.66
C PRO A 7 -10.02 -18.33 -21.30
N ILE A 8 -8.79 -18.84 -21.15
CA ILE A 8 -8.28 -19.32 -19.87
C ILE A 8 -8.10 -18.06 -19.03
N LYS A 9 -9.03 -17.84 -18.10
CA LYS A 9 -8.92 -16.76 -17.11
C LYS A 9 -7.64 -17.04 -16.32
N ALA A 10 -6.67 -16.12 -16.37
CA ALA A 10 -5.48 -16.23 -15.55
C ALA A 10 -5.92 -16.04 -14.09
N ALA A 11 -6.14 -17.14 -13.37
CA ALA A 11 -6.54 -17.08 -11.98
C ALA A 11 -5.33 -16.71 -11.11
N LEU A 12 -5.49 -15.71 -10.24
CA LEU A 12 -4.49 -15.38 -9.24
C LEU A 12 -4.32 -16.61 -8.31
N PRO A 13 -3.10 -17.14 -8.11
CA PRO A 13 -2.90 -18.23 -7.15
C PRO A 13 -3.30 -17.77 -5.75
N GLN A 14 -4.12 -18.54 -5.04
CA GLN A 14 -4.62 -18.18 -3.70
C GLN A 14 -3.48 -17.88 -2.69
N SER A 15 -2.31 -18.48 -2.88
CA SER A 15 -1.12 -18.24 -2.05
C SER A 15 -0.49 -16.84 -2.20
N HIS A 16 -0.96 -16.06 -3.18
CA HIS A 16 -0.45 -14.73 -3.50
C HIS A 16 -1.38 -13.60 -3.05
N LEU A 17 -2.54 -13.92 -2.48
CA LEU A 17 -3.51 -12.96 -1.97
C LEU A 17 -3.58 -13.02 -0.44
N PHE A 18 -3.27 -11.91 0.21
CA PHE A 18 -3.46 -11.75 1.65
C PHE A 18 -4.70 -10.91 1.90
N VAL A 19 -5.56 -11.37 2.81
CA VAL A 19 -6.83 -10.70 3.10
C VAL A 19 -6.91 -10.35 4.57
N SER A 20 -7.20 -9.08 4.84
CA SER A 20 -7.55 -8.58 6.18
C SER A 20 -8.91 -7.89 6.11
N ASP A 21 -9.81 -8.19 7.03
CA ASP A 21 -11.13 -7.55 7.06
C ASP A 21 -11.52 -7.08 8.46
N GLY A 22 -12.55 -6.24 8.52
CA GLY A 22 -13.11 -5.73 9.75
C GLY A 22 -14.35 -4.88 9.52
N THR A 23 -14.75 -4.14 10.54
CA THR A 23 -15.84 -3.17 10.49
C THR A 23 -15.33 -1.80 10.90
N LEU A 24 -15.90 -0.74 10.32
CA LEU A 24 -15.59 0.64 10.69
C LEU A 24 -16.35 1.02 11.97
N SER A 25 -15.67 1.72 12.90
CA SER A 25 -16.27 2.19 14.15
C SER A 25 -17.22 3.37 13.93
N HIS A 26 -18.12 3.61 14.90
CA HIS A 26 -19.14 4.68 14.84
C HIS A 26 -18.56 6.09 14.61
N ASP A 27 -17.35 6.36 15.10
CA ASP A 27 -16.70 7.68 14.94
C ASP A 27 -16.05 7.87 13.56
N ASN A 28 -16.05 6.83 12.71
CA ASN A 28 -15.52 6.87 11.34
C ASN A 28 -14.08 7.40 11.25
N THR A 29 -13.35 7.35 12.36
CA THR A 29 -11.95 7.73 12.42
C THR A 29 -11.15 6.52 12.00
N ILE A 30 -10.61 6.58 10.78
CA ILE A 30 -9.46 5.77 10.48
C ILE A 30 -8.29 6.41 11.24
N LEU A 31 -8.19 6.11 12.54
CA LEU A 31 -7.26 6.77 13.45
C LEU A 31 -5.84 6.59 12.92
N VAL A 32 -5.23 7.70 12.53
CA VAL A 32 -3.80 7.77 12.16
C VAL A 32 -2.93 7.83 13.43
N GLN A 33 -3.51 8.19 14.58
CA GLN A 33 -2.85 8.20 15.89
C GLN A 33 -3.83 7.80 17.00
N GLY A 34 -3.35 6.97 17.94
CA GLY A 34 -4.05 6.57 19.15
C GLY A 34 -3.06 5.92 20.11
N GLU A 35 -2.95 6.48 21.31
CA GLU A 35 -2.23 5.88 22.43
C GLU A 35 -3.01 4.69 23.01
N ASP A 36 -2.22 3.77 23.56
CA ASP A 36 -2.58 2.64 24.40
C ASP A 36 -3.17 1.33 23.81
N ASP A 37 -2.69 0.27 24.46
CA ASP A 37 -2.60 -1.15 24.11
C ASP A 37 -3.90 -1.92 23.81
N GLU A 38 -3.96 -2.60 22.64
CA GLU A 38 -4.48 -3.97 22.45
C GLU A 38 -4.12 -4.47 21.02
N PRO A 39 -3.75 -5.75 20.80
CA PRO A 39 -3.38 -6.28 19.48
C PRO A 39 -4.58 -6.57 18.54
N ALA A 40 -5.77 -6.07 18.85
CA ALA A 40 -7.01 -6.39 18.16
C ALA A 40 -7.28 -5.43 16.98
N VAL A 41 -7.13 -5.96 15.76
CA VAL A 41 -7.50 -5.37 14.44
C VAL A 41 -6.93 -3.97 14.16
N ARG A 42 -5.96 -3.90 13.25
CA ARG A 42 -5.42 -2.60 12.79
C ARG A 42 -6.48 -1.89 11.92
N PRO A 43 -6.74 -0.60 12.16
CA PRO A 43 -7.65 0.16 11.30
C PRO A 43 -7.10 0.20 9.86
N PRO A 44 -7.95 0.33 8.84
CA PRO A 44 -7.52 0.24 7.44
C PRO A 44 -6.44 1.26 7.07
N ALA A 45 -6.42 2.47 7.66
CA ALA A 45 -5.36 3.45 7.42
C ALA A 45 -4.01 2.89 7.83
N ARG A 46 -3.95 2.19 8.96
CA ARG A 46 -2.69 1.62 9.43
C ARG A 46 -2.17 0.54 8.50
N GLN A 47 -3.05 -0.14 7.76
CA GLN A 47 -2.66 -1.06 6.70
C GLN A 47 -2.16 -0.30 5.47
N MET A 48 -2.86 0.74 5.03
CA MET A 48 -2.41 1.62 3.93
C MET A 48 -1.04 2.25 4.21
N LEU A 49 -0.74 2.59 5.47
CA LEU A 49 0.57 3.08 5.90
C LEU A 49 1.72 2.07 5.72
N TYR A 50 1.42 0.78 5.50
CA TYR A 50 2.45 -0.22 5.20
C TYR A 50 2.90 -0.21 3.74
N HIS A 51 2.26 0.57 2.88
CA HIS A 51 2.54 0.65 1.46
C HIS A 51 3.04 2.05 1.06
N PRO A 52 4.29 2.40 1.40
CA PRO A 52 4.79 3.75 1.20
C PRO A 52 4.95 4.13 -0.28
N PHE A 53 5.23 3.18 -1.17
CA PHE A 53 5.65 3.50 -2.54
C PHE A 53 4.55 3.29 -3.58
N THR A 54 3.53 4.15 -3.57
CA THR A 54 2.36 4.03 -4.45
C THR A 54 2.38 5.07 -5.58
N PRO A 55 2.92 4.76 -6.78
CA PRO A 55 2.91 5.68 -7.92
C PRO A 55 1.61 5.69 -8.72
N GLN A 56 0.75 4.69 -8.58
CA GLN A 56 -0.52 4.65 -9.28
C GLN A 56 -1.62 4.19 -8.34
N ILE A 57 -2.79 4.81 -8.47
CA ILE A 57 -4.02 4.36 -7.86
C ILE A 57 -5.12 4.18 -8.90
N ASN A 58 -5.99 3.22 -8.67
CA ASN A 58 -7.26 3.10 -9.37
C ASN A 58 -8.39 3.12 -8.33
N LEU A 59 -9.38 3.97 -8.55
CA LEU A 59 -10.56 4.10 -7.71
C LEU A 59 -11.75 3.49 -8.44
N LEU A 60 -12.64 2.86 -7.68
CA LEU A 60 -13.98 2.52 -8.10
C LEU A 60 -14.95 2.99 -7.01
N VAL A 61 -15.81 3.93 -7.35
CA VAL A 61 -16.79 4.50 -6.41
C VAL A 61 -18.19 4.54 -7.00
N THR A 62 -19.21 4.36 -6.16
CA THR A 62 -20.60 4.50 -6.60
C THR A 62 -21.54 4.89 -5.47
N ASN A 63 -22.53 5.69 -5.82
CA ASN A 63 -23.77 5.94 -5.07
C ASN A 63 -25.01 5.41 -5.81
N GLY A 64 -24.82 4.83 -6.99
CA GLY A 64 -25.88 4.48 -7.92
C GLY A 64 -26.78 3.37 -7.39
N ALA A 65 -28.09 3.50 -7.65
CA ALA A 65 -29.01 2.38 -7.59
C ALA A 65 -28.80 1.45 -8.79
N GLN A 66 -29.38 0.24 -8.74
CA GLN A 66 -29.29 -0.69 -9.87
C GLN A 66 -29.80 -0.06 -11.17
N ILE A 67 -29.07 -0.32 -12.26
CA ILE A 67 -29.43 0.13 -13.60
C ILE A 67 -30.65 -0.69 -14.05
N SER A 68 -31.78 -0.01 -14.28
CA SER A 68 -32.96 -0.61 -14.92
C SER A 68 -32.81 -0.58 -16.44
N GLU A 69 -33.44 -1.52 -17.15
CA GLU A 69 -33.42 -1.62 -18.63
C GLU A 69 -33.93 -0.37 -19.38
N LYS A 70 -34.51 0.61 -18.66
CA LYS A 70 -34.96 1.91 -19.20
C LYS A 70 -34.06 3.09 -18.79
N ALA A 71 -32.88 2.85 -18.24
CA ALA A 71 -32.01 3.90 -17.73
C ALA A 71 -31.52 4.85 -18.83
N GLY A 72 -31.63 6.15 -18.56
CA GLY A 72 -31.09 7.23 -19.38
C GLY A 72 -29.56 7.37 -19.25
N GLU A 73 -29.04 8.47 -19.79
CA GLU A 73 -27.60 8.77 -19.86
C GLU A 73 -26.86 8.57 -18.51
N PRO A 74 -25.59 8.14 -18.55
CA PRO A 74 -24.77 7.95 -17.36
C PRO A 74 -24.66 9.26 -16.54
N PRO A 75 -24.54 9.17 -15.20
CA PRO A 75 -24.39 10.35 -14.36
C PRO A 75 -23.15 11.17 -14.75
N SER A 76 -23.25 12.50 -14.61
CA SER A 76 -22.15 13.41 -14.92
C SER A 76 -20.94 13.17 -14.03
N THR A 77 -19.75 13.49 -14.56
CA THR A 77 -18.48 13.44 -13.83
C THR A 77 -18.54 14.27 -12.54
N ASP A 78 -17.98 13.75 -11.45
CA ASP A 78 -17.78 14.49 -10.20
C ASP A 78 -16.43 15.23 -10.23
N PRO A 79 -16.39 16.54 -10.57
CA PRO A 79 -15.13 17.28 -10.63
C PRO A 79 -14.44 17.39 -9.27
N ALA A 80 -15.19 17.36 -8.17
CA ALA A 80 -14.63 17.48 -6.83
C ALA A 80 -13.77 16.26 -6.46
N LEU A 81 -14.14 15.07 -6.96
CA LEU A 81 -13.34 13.86 -6.81
C LEU A 81 -12.00 13.96 -7.55
N LEU A 82 -12.01 14.48 -8.79
CA LEU A 82 -10.79 14.62 -9.59
C LEU A 82 -9.83 15.64 -8.94
N ASP A 83 -10.35 16.77 -8.49
CA ASP A 83 -9.58 17.79 -7.76
C ASP A 83 -9.03 17.24 -6.43
N LEU A 84 -9.78 16.38 -5.74
CA LEU A 84 -9.32 15.73 -4.53
C LEU A 84 -8.13 14.81 -4.80
N VAL A 85 -8.24 13.95 -5.82
CA VAL A 85 -7.15 13.03 -6.22
C VAL A 85 -5.90 13.81 -6.65
N ALA A 86 -6.08 14.87 -7.46
CA ALA A 86 -4.97 15.72 -7.90
C ALA A 86 -4.23 16.37 -6.72
N ARG A 87 -4.98 16.95 -5.76
CA ARG A 87 -4.40 17.58 -4.57
C ARG A 87 -3.71 16.58 -3.64
N MET A 88 -4.31 15.42 -3.40
CA MET A 88 -3.77 14.40 -2.49
C MET A 88 -2.56 13.65 -3.07
N GLY A 89 -2.43 13.61 -4.40
CA GLY A 89 -1.33 12.97 -5.11
C GLY A 89 -0.23 13.91 -5.57
N THR A 90 -0.20 15.17 -5.10
CA THR A 90 0.88 16.12 -5.44
C THR A 90 2.21 15.62 -4.86
N TYR A 91 3.29 15.77 -5.62
CA TYR A 91 4.63 15.30 -5.25
C TYR A 91 5.71 16.17 -5.89
N GLN A 92 6.97 15.90 -5.58
CA GLN A 92 8.10 16.59 -6.20
C GLN A 92 9.05 15.61 -6.87
N HIS A 93 9.53 15.98 -8.05
CA HIS A 93 10.58 15.32 -8.78
C HIS A 93 11.91 16.06 -8.54
N PHE A 94 12.92 15.32 -8.10
CA PHE A 94 14.26 15.80 -7.86
C PHE A 94 15.19 15.18 -8.88
N SER A 95 15.90 16.01 -9.64
CA SER A 95 16.91 15.57 -10.60
C SER A 95 18.30 15.95 -10.14
N ASN A 96 19.27 15.12 -10.51
CA ASN A 96 20.68 15.34 -10.21
C ASN A 96 21.00 15.40 -8.71
N LEU A 97 20.25 14.64 -7.91
CA LEU A 97 20.42 14.56 -6.46
C LEU A 97 21.60 13.65 -6.10
N ASN A 98 22.41 14.04 -5.12
CA ASN A 98 23.36 13.12 -4.47
C ASN A 98 22.77 12.64 -3.13
N MET A 99 22.83 11.32 -2.89
CA MET A 99 22.27 10.73 -1.67
C MET A 99 22.90 11.27 -0.38
N ALA A 100 24.15 11.76 -0.43
CA ALA A 100 24.79 12.38 0.72
C ALA A 100 24.11 13.70 1.16
N ASP A 101 23.37 14.35 0.27
CA ASP A 101 22.67 15.60 0.56
C ASP A 101 21.47 15.36 1.50
N PHE A 102 20.88 14.17 1.48
CA PHE A 102 19.90 13.75 2.49
C PHE A 102 20.47 13.76 3.91
N LEU A 103 21.77 13.53 4.03
CA LEU A 103 22.49 13.59 5.30
C LEU A 103 22.95 15.02 5.61
N GLY A 104 22.49 16.06 4.91
CA GLY A 104 22.59 17.44 5.38
C GLY A 104 21.94 17.59 6.77
N VAL A 105 22.53 18.39 7.67
CA VAL A 105 22.06 18.47 9.07
C VAL A 105 20.60 18.91 9.14
N GLU A 106 20.27 20.00 8.44
CA GLU A 106 18.92 20.57 8.41
C GLU A 106 17.94 19.68 7.64
N PHE A 107 18.34 19.16 6.47
CA PHE A 107 17.50 18.25 5.69
C PHE A 107 17.15 16.98 6.49
N ALA A 108 18.16 16.32 7.06
CA ALA A 108 17.95 15.10 7.84
C ALA A 108 17.07 15.35 9.06
N GLN A 109 17.24 16.49 9.73
CA GLN A 109 16.41 16.85 10.87
C GLN A 109 14.96 17.08 10.47
N THR A 110 14.73 17.78 9.36
CA THR A 110 13.40 18.25 8.93
C THR A 110 12.58 17.19 8.23
N TYR A 111 13.21 16.23 7.54
CA TYR A 111 12.50 15.28 6.69
C TYR A 111 12.71 13.81 7.08
N LEU A 112 13.90 13.45 7.57
CA LEU A 112 14.20 12.06 7.92
C LEU A 112 13.88 11.75 9.39
N ARG A 113 14.13 12.69 10.30
CA ARG A 113 13.97 12.46 11.74
C ARG A 113 12.59 12.80 12.27
N SER A 114 12.05 13.98 11.96
CA SER A 114 10.65 14.36 12.21
C SER A 114 9.66 13.42 11.51
N GLY A 115 10.07 12.84 10.38
CA GLY A 115 9.36 11.76 9.69
C GLY A 115 8.27 12.23 8.74
N SER A 116 7.74 11.26 8.01
CA SER A 116 6.78 11.38 6.91
C SER A 116 7.33 11.86 5.57
N LEU A 117 8.65 11.74 5.35
CA LEU A 117 9.22 11.80 4.00
C LEU A 117 9.18 10.40 3.38
N VAL A 118 8.42 10.27 2.30
CA VAL A 118 8.49 9.10 1.42
C VAL A 118 9.23 9.50 0.15
N ALA A 119 10.20 8.69 -0.26
CA ALA A 119 10.97 8.92 -1.47
C ALA A 119 11.34 7.62 -2.17
N ILE A 120 11.50 7.65 -3.49
CA ILE A 120 11.98 6.50 -4.26
C ILE A 120 12.80 6.96 -5.48
N SER A 121 13.93 6.28 -5.71
CA SER A 121 14.73 6.49 -6.90
C SER A 121 14.03 5.97 -8.15
N LEU A 122 14.15 6.72 -9.24
CA LEU A 122 13.77 6.27 -10.57
C LEU A 122 14.96 5.56 -11.22
N SER A 123 14.71 4.42 -11.86
CA SER A 123 15.69 3.78 -12.74
C SER A 123 14.98 3.21 -13.96
N ASN A 124 15.60 3.43 -15.12
CA ASN A 124 15.15 2.87 -16.40
C ASN A 124 15.88 1.57 -16.74
N VAL A 125 16.78 1.10 -15.86
CA VAL A 125 17.63 -0.06 -16.10
C VAL A 125 17.28 -1.16 -15.12
N THR A 126 16.82 -2.29 -15.65
CA THR A 126 16.54 -3.48 -14.86
C THR A 126 17.80 -3.97 -14.15
N GLY A 127 17.70 -4.20 -12.84
CA GLY A 127 18.81 -4.73 -12.03
C GLY A 127 19.81 -3.69 -11.52
N ASP A 128 19.56 -2.40 -11.78
CA ASP A 128 20.34 -1.29 -11.25
C ASP A 128 20.21 -1.14 -9.72
N ASP A 129 21.12 -0.36 -9.12
CA ASP A 129 21.00 0.04 -7.72
C ASP A 129 19.78 0.94 -7.54
N LEU A 130 19.04 0.72 -6.46
CA LEU A 130 17.82 1.44 -6.12
C LEU A 130 17.85 1.86 -4.66
N PHE A 131 17.19 2.98 -4.35
CA PHE A 131 16.94 3.35 -2.96
C PHE A 131 15.54 3.91 -2.76
N ALA A 132 15.06 3.85 -1.53
CA ALA A 132 13.81 4.44 -1.11
C ALA A 132 13.85 4.87 0.37
N ILE A 133 12.96 5.78 0.75
CA ILE A 133 12.79 6.28 2.12
C ILE A 133 11.35 6.02 2.52
N ASP A 134 11.14 5.34 3.64
CA ASP A 134 9.88 4.68 3.97
C ASP A 134 8.85 5.54 4.73
N GLY A 135 9.06 6.84 4.90
CA GLY A 135 8.24 7.69 5.75
C GLY A 135 8.58 7.59 7.25
N HIS A 136 9.35 6.59 7.66
CA HIS A 136 9.76 6.37 9.05
C HIS A 136 11.21 6.77 9.32
N GLY A 137 11.88 7.38 8.34
CA GLY A 137 13.26 7.84 8.46
C GLY A 137 14.30 6.76 8.18
N THR A 138 13.91 5.63 7.59
CA THR A 138 14.87 4.61 7.16
C THR A 138 15.11 4.71 5.66
N ILE A 139 16.39 4.81 5.27
CA ILE A 139 16.81 4.69 3.88
C ILE A 139 17.04 3.20 3.61
N HIS A 140 16.34 2.68 2.62
CA HIS A 140 16.47 1.31 2.13
C HIS A 140 17.17 1.33 0.79
N MET A 141 18.19 0.52 0.61
CA MET A 141 18.89 0.38 -0.67
C MET A 141 18.92 -1.07 -1.10
N ARG A 142 18.67 -1.29 -2.38
CA ARG A 142 18.98 -2.54 -3.08
C ARG A 142 20.18 -2.26 -3.95
N LEU A 143 21.27 -2.96 -3.68
CA LEU A 143 22.55 -2.74 -4.33
C LEU A 143 22.98 -3.99 -5.08
N CYS A 144 23.59 -3.84 -6.25
CA CYS A 144 24.36 -4.88 -6.88
C CYS A 144 25.63 -5.19 -6.08
N GLN A 145 26.21 -6.36 -6.33
CA GLN A 145 27.37 -6.84 -5.58
C GLN A 145 28.55 -5.86 -5.59
N SER A 146 28.92 -5.32 -6.76
CA SER A 146 30.05 -4.41 -6.90
C SER A 146 29.84 -3.08 -6.18
N THR A 147 28.65 -2.49 -6.29
CA THR A 147 28.30 -1.26 -5.56
C THR A 147 28.32 -1.50 -4.06
N TYR A 148 27.72 -2.61 -3.58
CA TYR A 148 27.72 -2.95 -2.15
C TYR A 148 29.15 -3.07 -1.58
N GLN A 149 30.04 -3.77 -2.29
CA GLN A 149 31.44 -3.93 -1.89
C GLN A 149 32.20 -2.60 -1.90
N THR A 150 31.96 -1.76 -2.91
CA THR A 150 32.59 -0.44 -3.05
C THR A 150 32.15 0.53 -1.96
N LEU A 151 30.85 0.59 -1.65
CA LEU A 151 30.32 1.49 -0.63
C LEU A 151 30.77 1.11 0.78
N GLY A 152 30.99 -0.18 1.04
CA GLY A 152 31.45 -0.70 2.33
C GLY A 152 30.46 -0.46 3.48
N ILE A 153 29.18 -0.27 3.16
CA ILE A 153 28.11 -0.07 4.15
C ILE A 153 27.57 -1.43 4.59
N SER A 154 27.31 -1.59 5.88
CA SER A 154 26.77 -2.85 6.41
C SER A 154 25.39 -3.14 5.84
N GLY A 155 25.22 -4.35 5.31
CA GLY A 155 23.94 -4.85 4.82
C GLY A 155 23.90 -6.37 4.86
N ARG A 156 22.94 -6.94 4.14
CA ARG A 156 22.78 -8.39 4.00
C ARG A 156 22.50 -8.78 2.57
N ARG A 157 22.78 -10.03 2.21
CA ARG A 157 22.40 -10.57 0.89
C ARG A 157 20.88 -10.58 0.76
N SER A 158 20.37 -10.19 -0.40
CA SER A 158 18.96 -10.35 -0.75
C SER A 158 18.62 -11.85 -0.80
N LYS A 159 17.43 -12.21 -0.33
CA LYS A 159 16.88 -13.56 -0.50
C LYS A 159 16.13 -13.73 -1.81
N PHE A 160 15.81 -12.63 -2.48
CA PHE A 160 15.02 -12.57 -3.70
C PHE A 160 15.90 -12.09 -4.86
N GLY A 161 15.53 -12.52 -6.07
CA GLY A 161 16.32 -12.32 -7.28
C GLY A 161 17.37 -13.42 -7.52
N PRO A 162 18.15 -13.31 -8.60
CA PRO A 162 19.20 -14.27 -8.90
C PRO A 162 20.20 -14.36 -7.73
N ARG A 163 20.52 -15.59 -7.32
CA ARG A 163 21.31 -15.86 -6.12
C ARG A 163 22.63 -15.10 -6.15
N GLY A 164 22.86 -14.30 -5.10
CA GLY A 164 24.13 -13.62 -4.86
C GLY A 164 24.33 -12.30 -5.60
N GLN A 165 23.36 -11.83 -6.41
CA GLN A 165 23.53 -10.63 -7.22
C GLN A 165 23.20 -9.32 -6.48
N HIS A 166 22.30 -9.37 -5.50
CA HIS A 166 21.83 -8.18 -4.79
C HIS A 166 22.01 -8.23 -3.27
N PHE A 167 22.19 -7.05 -2.70
CA PHE A 167 22.35 -6.79 -1.28
C PHE A 167 21.35 -5.74 -0.84
N VAL A 168 20.81 -5.91 0.37
CA VAL A 168 19.89 -4.97 1.01
C VAL A 168 20.64 -4.26 2.12
N VAL A 169 20.63 -2.92 2.07
CA VAL A 169 21.18 -2.05 3.10
C VAL A 169 20.05 -1.21 3.69
N GLN A 170 20.06 -1.05 5.01
CA GLN A 170 19.09 -0.23 5.73
C GLN A 170 19.85 0.74 6.64
N ILE A 171 19.56 2.03 6.51
CA ILE A 171 20.15 3.10 7.32
C ILE A 171 19.01 3.79 8.05
N ASP A 172 18.91 3.54 9.35
CA ASP A 172 17.95 4.22 10.21
C ASP A 172 18.51 5.59 10.63
N MET A 173 17.94 6.67 10.09
CA MET A 173 18.40 8.03 10.36
C MET A 173 17.98 8.56 11.73
N ARG A 174 17.12 7.81 12.44
CA ARG A 174 16.69 8.12 13.81
C ARG A 174 17.58 7.45 14.87
N ASP A 175 18.43 6.50 14.48
CA ASP A 175 19.42 5.90 15.37
C ASP A 175 20.34 7.01 15.95
N PRO A 176 20.55 7.06 17.28
CA PRO A 176 21.50 8.00 17.90
C PRO A 176 22.91 7.98 17.30
N ALA A 177 23.36 6.84 16.76
CA ALA A 177 24.64 6.70 16.05
C ALA A 177 24.67 7.39 14.68
N MET A 178 23.50 7.67 14.10
CA MET A 178 23.30 8.40 12.84
C MET A 178 23.04 9.90 13.03
N ARG A 179 23.42 10.44 14.19
CA ARG A 179 23.46 11.89 14.43
C ARG A 179 24.73 12.52 13.85
N SER A 180 24.61 13.78 13.44
CA SER A 180 25.77 14.56 12.95
C SER A 180 26.90 14.57 13.96
N GLY A 181 28.14 14.49 13.47
CA GLY A 181 29.35 14.41 14.30
C GLY A 181 29.73 13.01 14.79
N LYS A 182 28.86 11.99 14.65
CA LYS A 182 29.22 10.60 14.96
C LYS A 182 30.02 9.96 13.82
N GLY A 183 30.95 9.06 14.17
CA GLY A 183 31.82 8.41 13.19
C GLY A 183 31.06 7.57 12.16
N ILE A 184 29.99 6.88 12.57
CA ILE A 184 29.13 6.11 11.67
C ILE A 184 28.43 7.04 10.67
N TYR A 185 27.82 8.12 11.15
CA TYR A 185 27.19 9.13 10.29
C TYR A 185 28.16 9.71 9.26
N GLN A 186 29.37 10.10 9.67
CA GLN A 186 30.36 10.68 8.75
C GLN A 186 30.85 9.67 7.71
N ARG A 187 31.08 8.41 8.13
CA ARG A 187 31.43 7.32 7.21
C ARG A 187 30.30 7.09 6.19
N THR A 188 29.07 6.97 6.64
CA THR A 188 27.90 6.75 5.77
C THR A 188 27.73 7.91 4.78
N LYS A 189 27.79 9.16 5.25
CA LYS A 189 27.73 10.33 4.36
C LYS A 189 28.82 10.30 3.30
N LYS A 190 30.06 10.01 3.69
CA LYS A 190 31.18 9.89 2.75
C LYS A 190 30.99 8.74 1.75
N SER A 191 30.49 7.59 2.18
CA SER A 191 30.19 6.47 1.28
C SER A 191 29.13 6.85 0.26
N LEU A 192 28.04 7.49 0.69
CA LEU A 192 26.96 7.95 -0.20
C LEU A 192 27.42 9.06 -1.15
N ASP A 193 28.34 9.93 -0.71
CA ASP A 193 28.90 10.98 -1.55
C ASP A 193 29.80 10.44 -2.65
N ASN A 194 30.43 9.30 -2.41
CA ASN A 194 31.27 8.58 -3.36
C ASN A 194 30.54 7.40 -4.01
N PHE A 195 29.21 7.43 -4.04
CA PHE A 195 28.43 6.36 -4.64
C PHE A 195 28.86 6.19 -6.11
N PRO A 196 29.23 4.98 -6.56
CA PRO A 196 29.73 4.79 -7.92
C PRO A 196 28.65 5.14 -8.95
N ALA A 197 29.00 5.95 -9.95
CA ALA A 197 28.19 6.04 -11.16
C ALA A 197 28.15 4.64 -11.79
N SER A 198 27.00 4.24 -12.37
CA SER A 198 26.69 2.91 -12.90
C SER A 198 27.90 2.04 -13.29
N ILE A 199 27.87 0.76 -12.93
CA ILE A 199 28.88 -0.26 -13.27
C ILE A 199 29.26 -0.31 -14.77
N PHE A 200 28.39 0.16 -15.67
CA PHE A 200 28.65 0.20 -17.10
C PHE A 200 29.47 1.42 -17.56
N ASN A 201 29.46 2.51 -16.79
CA ASN A 201 30.22 3.72 -17.14
C ASN A 201 31.73 3.54 -16.92
N ASP A 202 32.13 2.68 -15.99
CA ASP A 202 33.54 2.33 -15.73
C ASP A 202 34.21 1.58 -16.90
N LEU A 203 33.42 1.06 -17.86
CA LEU A 203 33.94 0.37 -19.04
C LEU A 203 34.15 1.28 -20.26
N VAL A 204 33.56 2.49 -20.29
CA VAL A 204 33.46 3.29 -21.52
C VAL A 204 34.02 4.73 -21.38
N GLY A 205 34.20 5.25 -20.16
CA GLY A 205 34.62 6.64 -19.94
C GLY A 205 36.08 6.83 -19.50
N PRO A 206 36.71 7.99 -19.82
CA PRO A 206 37.94 8.41 -19.15
C PRO A 206 37.76 8.40 -17.63
N LYS A 207 38.81 8.02 -16.87
CA LYS A 207 38.85 7.98 -15.40
C LYS A 207 38.82 9.37 -14.73
N PHE A 208 38.00 10.30 -15.22
CA PHE A 208 37.95 11.67 -14.75
C PHE A 208 36.62 12.00 -14.06
N GLU A 209 36.78 12.53 -12.85
CA GLU A 209 35.78 12.98 -11.88
C GLU A 209 34.90 11.87 -11.27
N ARG A 210 35.35 11.36 -10.12
CA ARG A 210 34.51 10.65 -9.13
C ARG A 210 33.47 11.60 -8.52
N LYS A 211 32.60 12.19 -9.32
CA LYS A 211 31.38 12.80 -8.80
C LYS A 211 30.46 11.63 -8.45
N GLY A 212 30.04 11.55 -7.19
CA GLY A 212 29.09 10.54 -6.74
C GLY A 212 27.87 10.46 -7.64
N ARG A 213 27.29 9.27 -7.74
CA ARG A 213 26.10 8.97 -8.54
C ARG A 213 25.01 9.99 -8.28
N ARG A 214 24.40 10.41 -9.37
CA ARG A 214 23.30 11.36 -9.38
C ARG A 214 22.00 10.62 -9.67
N TRP A 215 20.96 11.01 -8.96
CA TRP A 215 19.70 10.29 -8.92
C TRP A 215 18.55 11.19 -9.35
N ASP A 216 17.63 10.60 -10.10
CA ASP A 216 16.27 11.09 -10.24
C ASP A 216 15.41 10.42 -9.17
N VAL A 217 14.63 11.22 -8.45
CA VAL A 217 13.91 10.77 -7.24
C VAL A 217 12.56 11.46 -7.19
N VAL A 218 11.51 10.71 -6.93
CA VAL A 218 10.20 11.29 -6.57
C VAL A 218 10.02 11.25 -5.06
N MET A 219 9.49 12.34 -4.51
CA MET A 219 9.32 12.52 -3.08
C MET A 219 7.97 13.14 -2.75
N ALA A 220 7.38 12.70 -1.64
CA ALA A 220 6.24 13.34 -1.02
C ALA A 220 6.50 13.44 0.48
N TRP A 221 6.19 14.59 1.06
CA TRP A 221 6.36 14.84 2.49
C TRP A 221 5.09 15.42 3.08
N VAL A 222 4.73 14.93 4.26
CA VAL A 222 3.68 15.56 5.08
C VAL A 222 4.26 16.10 6.38
N ASP A 223 3.74 17.27 6.80
CA ASP A 223 4.10 17.89 8.07
C ASP A 223 3.57 17.10 9.27
N GLU A 224 3.88 17.57 10.47
CA GLU A 224 3.44 16.95 11.73
C GLU A 224 1.89 16.94 11.86
N GLN A 225 1.20 17.82 11.14
CA GLN A 225 -0.26 17.87 11.07
C GLN A 225 -0.83 16.93 9.98
N GLY A 226 0.03 16.19 9.28
CA GLY A 226 -0.35 15.28 8.21
C GLY A 226 -0.73 15.98 6.91
N ARG A 227 -0.41 17.27 6.73
CA ARG A 227 -0.67 18.02 5.50
C ARG A 227 0.50 17.87 4.55
N LEU A 228 0.20 17.71 3.27
CA LEU A 228 1.21 17.65 2.22
C LEU A 228 1.87 19.03 2.09
N GLN A 229 3.19 19.06 2.11
CA GLN A 229 3.97 20.29 2.05
C GLN A 229 5.10 20.15 1.02
N PRO A 230 5.48 21.24 0.34
CA PRO A 230 6.66 21.22 -0.52
C PRO A 230 7.93 21.03 0.32
N ILE A 231 8.82 20.17 -0.15
CA ILE A 231 10.16 19.97 0.38
C ILE A 231 11.01 21.18 -0.06
N ASN A 232 11.75 21.73 0.89
CA ASN A 232 12.59 22.89 0.68
C ASN A 232 13.86 22.49 -0.10
N GLY A 233 13.84 22.71 -1.41
CA GLY A 233 14.98 22.48 -2.30
C GLY A 233 16.20 23.33 -1.99
N THR A 234 16.08 24.46 -1.28
CA THR A 234 17.24 25.31 -0.93
C THR A 234 18.17 24.66 0.09
N LEU A 235 17.72 23.60 0.77
CA LEU A 235 18.56 22.79 1.67
C LEU A 235 19.49 21.83 0.91
N LEU A 236 19.31 21.74 -0.41
CA LEU A 236 20.11 20.91 -1.31
C LEU A 236 21.03 21.80 -2.16
N PRO A 237 22.12 21.25 -2.71
CA PRO A 237 22.98 22.01 -3.60
C PRO A 237 22.24 22.53 -4.84
N SER A 238 22.61 23.72 -5.35
CA SER A 238 21.95 24.35 -6.51
C SER A 238 21.98 23.52 -7.80
N ILE A 239 22.80 22.47 -7.85
CA ILE A 239 22.86 21.54 -8.98
C ILE A 239 21.68 20.57 -9.02
N THR A 240 20.96 20.40 -7.90
CA THR A 240 19.75 19.58 -7.81
C THR A 240 18.55 20.40 -8.24
N ALA A 241 17.87 19.95 -9.29
CA ALA A 241 16.64 20.57 -9.76
C ALA A 241 15.44 19.97 -9.04
N VAL A 242 14.45 20.80 -8.71
CA VAL A 242 13.22 20.40 -8.01
C VAL A 242 12.01 20.90 -8.80
N GLU A 243 11.10 20.00 -9.11
CA GLU A 243 9.87 20.29 -9.84
C GLU A 243 8.68 19.71 -9.08
N THR A 244 7.69 20.55 -8.76
CA THR A 244 6.42 20.07 -8.21
C THR A 244 5.54 19.54 -9.32
N ARG A 245 4.99 18.34 -9.14
CA ARG A 245 4.12 17.66 -10.08
C ARG A 245 2.80 17.28 -9.44
N VAL A 246 1.75 17.30 -10.25
CA VAL A 246 0.42 16.78 -9.92
C VAL A 246 0.23 15.45 -10.65
N PRO A 247 -0.59 14.53 -10.12
CA PRO A 247 -0.81 13.25 -10.79
C PRO A 247 -1.62 13.46 -12.07
N GLU A 248 -1.33 12.66 -13.08
CA GLU A 248 -2.18 12.52 -14.26
C GLU A 248 -3.45 11.77 -13.85
N VAL A 249 -4.61 12.39 -14.01
CA VAL A 249 -5.90 11.82 -13.62
C VAL A 249 -6.73 11.53 -14.85
N GLN A 250 -7.15 10.27 -14.99
CA GLN A 250 -8.12 9.82 -15.99
C GLN A 250 -9.40 9.38 -15.29
N HIS A 251 -10.53 9.61 -15.94
CA HIS A 251 -11.84 9.32 -15.39
C HIS A 251 -12.76 8.72 -16.45
N GLU A 252 -13.55 7.75 -16.02
CA GLU A 252 -14.57 7.08 -16.82
C GLU A 252 -15.78 6.78 -15.93
N VAL A 253 -16.99 7.04 -16.43
CA VAL A 253 -18.24 6.57 -15.83
C VAL A 253 -18.72 5.37 -16.63
N LYS A 254 -18.95 4.24 -15.95
CA LYS A 254 -19.42 3.02 -16.62
C LYS A 254 -20.31 2.16 -15.74
N ALA A 255 -21.02 1.24 -16.37
CA ALA A 255 -21.78 0.22 -15.67
C ALA A 255 -20.82 -0.82 -15.07
N VAL A 256 -20.84 -0.97 -13.75
CA VAL A 256 -20.00 -1.90 -13.00
C VAL A 256 -20.85 -2.91 -12.24
N CYS A 257 -20.23 -4.01 -11.81
CA CYS A 257 -20.91 -4.98 -10.97
C CYS A 257 -21.28 -4.39 -9.61
N GLN A 258 -22.49 -4.72 -9.12
CA GLN A 258 -22.80 -4.50 -7.72
C GLN A 258 -21.96 -5.45 -6.87
N LEU A 259 -21.05 -4.89 -6.06
CA LEU A 259 -20.15 -5.66 -5.22
C LEU A 259 -20.79 -5.89 -3.85
N THR A 260 -20.77 -7.13 -3.39
CA THR A 260 -21.24 -7.50 -2.05
C THR A 260 -20.14 -8.22 -1.29
N LYS A 261 -20.08 -8.03 0.03
CA LYS A 261 -19.13 -8.74 0.87
C LYS A 261 -19.42 -10.24 0.80
N ARG A 262 -18.38 -11.04 0.60
CA ARG A 262 -18.45 -12.50 0.68
C ARG A 262 -17.83 -12.98 1.97
N GLU A 263 -18.37 -14.06 2.53
CA GLU A 263 -17.89 -14.62 3.80
C GLU A 263 -16.96 -15.84 3.62
N THR A 264 -16.87 -16.36 2.40
CA THR A 264 -16.05 -17.52 2.03
C THR A 264 -14.71 -17.09 1.41
N THR A 265 -13.72 -17.97 1.50
CA THR A 265 -12.41 -17.82 0.84
C THR A 265 -12.55 -17.57 -0.66
N ASP A 266 -13.26 -18.43 -1.36
CA ASP A 266 -13.47 -18.30 -2.81
C ASP A 266 -14.22 -17.02 -3.16
N GLY A 267 -15.15 -16.60 -2.28
CA GLY A 267 -15.87 -15.35 -2.46
C GLY A 267 -14.98 -14.09 -2.34
N TYR A 268 -13.91 -14.12 -1.54
CA TYR A 268 -12.94 -13.01 -1.49
C TYR A 268 -12.11 -12.93 -2.77
N LEU A 269 -11.74 -14.08 -3.35
CA LEU A 269 -11.05 -14.12 -4.63
C LEU A 269 -11.95 -13.63 -5.76
N ASP A 270 -13.22 -14.09 -5.80
CA ASP A 270 -14.22 -13.62 -6.76
C ASP A 270 -14.44 -12.10 -6.66
N LEU A 271 -14.53 -11.58 -5.43
CA LEU A 271 -14.67 -10.13 -5.19
C LEU A 271 -13.44 -9.37 -5.69
N TYR A 272 -12.23 -9.87 -5.42
CA TYR A 272 -10.99 -9.27 -5.88
C TYR A 272 -10.94 -9.22 -7.42
N GLU A 273 -11.26 -10.31 -8.10
CA GLU A 273 -11.31 -10.36 -9.56
C GLU A 273 -12.38 -9.43 -10.14
N GLN A 274 -13.59 -9.40 -9.55
CA GLN A 274 -14.67 -8.50 -10.00
C GLN A 274 -14.31 -7.02 -9.88
N ILE A 275 -13.53 -6.64 -8.86
CA ILE A 275 -13.01 -5.27 -8.73
C ILE A 275 -12.05 -4.96 -9.87
N GLY A 276 -11.08 -5.86 -10.12
CA GLY A 276 -10.09 -5.69 -11.19
C GLY A 276 -10.75 -5.57 -12.55
N GLU A 277 -11.73 -6.44 -12.82
CA GLU A 277 -12.55 -6.38 -14.03
C GLU A 277 -13.36 -5.09 -14.12
N SER A 278 -13.99 -4.66 -13.03
CA SER A 278 -14.79 -3.42 -13.02
C SER A 278 -13.95 -2.17 -13.24
N ILE A 279 -12.65 -2.20 -12.88
CA ILE A 279 -11.72 -1.10 -13.13
C ILE A 279 -11.18 -1.16 -14.56
N LEU A 280 -10.66 -2.33 -14.98
CA LEU A 280 -9.86 -2.48 -16.20
C LEU A 280 -10.64 -2.89 -17.44
N SER A 281 -11.82 -3.51 -17.30
CA SER A 281 -12.60 -3.98 -18.45
C SER A 281 -13.14 -2.80 -19.25
N THR A 282 -12.93 -2.86 -20.56
CA THR A 282 -13.57 -2.03 -21.59
C THR A 282 -14.79 -2.71 -22.20
N SER A 283 -15.07 -3.96 -21.82
CA SER A 283 -16.15 -4.77 -22.37
C SER A 283 -17.37 -4.74 -21.48
N GLU A 284 -18.48 -4.26 -22.02
CA GLU A 284 -19.79 -4.30 -21.37
C GLU A 284 -20.42 -5.70 -21.30
N THR A 285 -19.75 -6.75 -21.80
CA THR A 285 -20.34 -8.10 -21.93
C THR A 285 -20.07 -9.02 -20.74
N HIS A 286 -19.40 -8.53 -19.68
CA HIS A 286 -19.10 -9.37 -18.52
C HIS A 286 -20.35 -9.76 -17.74
N ARG A 287 -20.52 -11.06 -17.45
CA ARG A 287 -21.67 -11.55 -16.70
C ARG A 287 -21.57 -11.09 -15.26
N CYS A 288 -22.52 -10.27 -14.82
CA CYS A 288 -22.64 -9.89 -13.43
C CYS A 288 -23.81 -10.65 -12.80
N SER A 289 -23.54 -11.47 -11.78
CA SER A 289 -24.58 -12.23 -11.09
C SER A 289 -25.40 -11.40 -10.11
N SER A 290 -24.89 -10.23 -9.70
CA SER A 290 -25.46 -9.35 -8.67
C SER A 290 -26.15 -8.09 -9.20
N GLY A 291 -26.34 -7.97 -10.52
CA GLY A 291 -26.87 -6.75 -11.15
C GLY A 291 -25.78 -5.70 -11.42
N ARG A 292 -26.14 -4.61 -12.11
CA ARG A 292 -25.21 -3.53 -12.48
C ARG A 292 -25.61 -2.21 -11.85
N VAL A 293 -24.62 -1.41 -11.50
CA VAL A 293 -24.75 -0.03 -11.00
C VAL A 293 -23.86 0.89 -11.82
N TYR A 294 -24.22 2.17 -11.95
CA TYR A 294 -23.28 3.15 -12.50
C TYR A 294 -22.19 3.45 -11.48
N GLY A 295 -20.93 3.33 -11.87
CA GLY A 295 -19.78 3.67 -11.05
C GLY A 295 -18.85 4.64 -11.77
N SER A 296 -18.15 5.45 -10.98
CA SER A 296 -17.04 6.27 -11.44
C SER A 296 -15.75 5.53 -11.17
N THR A 297 -14.97 5.32 -12.23
CA THR A 297 -13.60 4.84 -12.14
C THR A 297 -12.63 5.99 -12.37
N VAL A 298 -11.65 6.14 -11.47
CA VAL A 298 -10.61 7.18 -11.57
C VAL A 298 -9.26 6.50 -11.52
N SER A 299 -8.40 6.73 -12.53
CA SER A 299 -7.00 6.32 -12.49
C SER A 299 -6.12 7.54 -12.25
N GLY A 300 -5.25 7.46 -11.25
CA GLY A 300 -4.27 8.51 -10.93
C GLY A 300 -2.86 7.97 -11.05
N ARG A 301 -2.02 8.58 -11.89
CA ARG A 301 -0.58 8.27 -12.02
C ARG A 301 0.27 9.44 -11.51
N GLY A 302 1.09 9.19 -10.50
CA GLY A 302 1.91 10.20 -9.82
C GLY A 302 2.76 9.56 -8.72
N PHE A 303 2.73 10.13 -7.50
CA PHE A 303 3.33 9.52 -6.32
C PHE A 303 2.55 9.90 -5.06
N PHE A 304 1.81 8.94 -4.51
CA PHE A 304 0.83 9.19 -3.45
C PHE A 304 1.40 8.86 -2.08
N HIS A 305 1.39 9.86 -1.18
CA HIS A 305 1.80 9.66 0.20
C HIS A 305 0.78 8.76 0.94
N PRO A 306 1.20 7.74 1.70
CA PRO A 306 0.28 6.77 2.30
C PRO A 306 -0.69 7.39 3.33
N MET A 307 -0.29 8.44 4.05
CA MET A 307 -1.23 9.19 4.91
C MET A 307 -2.33 9.87 4.10
N LYS A 308 -2.02 10.37 2.89
CA LYS A 308 -3.00 11.02 2.02
C LYS A 308 -3.94 10.00 1.37
N LEU A 309 -3.45 8.80 1.10
CA LEU A 309 -4.30 7.68 0.68
C LEU A 309 -5.29 7.28 1.77
N ALA A 310 -4.84 7.21 3.04
CA ALA A 310 -5.74 6.96 4.15
C ALA A 310 -6.80 8.06 4.33
N GLU A 311 -6.42 9.32 4.18
CA GLU A 311 -7.34 10.46 4.20
C GLU A 311 -8.36 10.40 3.05
N LEU A 312 -7.89 10.05 1.84
CA LEU A 312 -8.74 9.81 0.67
C LEU A 312 -9.77 8.72 0.97
N ALA A 313 -9.33 7.56 1.48
CA ALA A 313 -10.23 6.47 1.85
C ALA A 313 -11.30 6.93 2.84
N GLN A 314 -10.91 7.70 3.84
CA GLN A 314 -11.84 8.23 4.83
C GLN A 314 -12.87 9.18 4.20
N HIS A 315 -12.45 10.04 3.28
CA HIS A 315 -13.35 10.93 2.55
C HIS A 315 -14.31 10.15 1.64
N LEU A 316 -13.80 9.18 0.88
CA LEU A 316 -14.60 8.38 -0.04
C LEU A 316 -15.64 7.53 0.69
N VAL A 317 -15.28 6.91 1.81
CA VAL A 317 -16.22 6.09 2.60
C VAL A 317 -17.39 6.90 3.15
N ARG A 318 -17.19 8.18 3.46
CA ARG A 318 -18.28 9.07 3.91
C ARG A 318 -19.19 9.53 2.78
N THR A 319 -18.70 9.45 1.55
CA THR A 319 -19.35 10.06 0.37
C THR A 319 -20.00 9.01 -0.53
N TYR A 320 -19.44 7.79 -0.58
CA TYR A 320 -19.84 6.74 -1.52
C TYR A 320 -20.22 5.43 -0.81
N ARG A 321 -21.31 4.82 -1.25
CA ARG A 321 -21.86 3.54 -0.75
C ARG A 321 -20.98 2.32 -1.05
N MET A 322 -20.22 2.39 -2.14
CA MET A 322 -19.20 1.40 -2.48
C MET A 322 -17.93 2.13 -2.88
N VAL A 323 -16.81 1.71 -2.28
CA VAL A 323 -15.49 2.31 -2.45
C VAL A 323 -14.49 1.18 -2.63
N SER A 324 -13.68 1.28 -3.67
CA SER A 324 -12.45 0.52 -3.80
C SER A 324 -11.30 1.46 -4.18
N ILE A 325 -10.15 1.26 -3.55
CA ILE A 325 -8.88 1.94 -3.85
C ILE A 325 -7.84 0.85 -4.06
N THR A 326 -7.37 0.70 -5.28
CA THR A 326 -6.23 -0.16 -5.61
C THR A 326 -4.99 0.71 -5.75
N GLY A 327 -3.99 0.52 -4.90
CA GLY A 327 -2.67 1.13 -5.04
C GLY A 327 -1.66 0.14 -5.62
N HIS A 328 -0.98 0.57 -6.67
CA HIS A 328 0.11 -0.19 -7.30
C HIS A 328 1.42 0.18 -6.65
N THR A 329 2.23 -0.81 -6.27
CA THR A 329 3.55 -0.54 -5.71
C THR A 329 4.54 -0.22 -6.83
N ALA A 330 5.42 0.74 -6.61
CA ALA A 330 6.45 1.10 -7.59
C ALA A 330 7.34 -0.09 -7.95
N LEU A 331 7.59 -0.26 -9.26
CA LEU A 331 8.51 -1.29 -9.74
C LEU A 331 9.94 -1.10 -9.24
N SER A 332 10.35 0.12 -8.91
CA SER A 332 11.65 0.41 -8.30
C SER A 332 11.68 0.21 -6.78
N ALA A 333 10.59 -0.23 -6.16
CA ALA A 333 10.52 -0.35 -4.71
C ALA A 333 11.46 -1.46 -4.21
N PRO A 334 12.31 -1.18 -3.20
CA PRO A 334 13.16 -2.20 -2.62
C PRO A 334 12.35 -3.26 -1.83
N PHE A 335 11.07 -3.00 -1.56
CA PHE A 335 10.11 -3.92 -0.95
C PHE A 335 8.66 -3.49 -1.25
N SER A 336 7.73 -4.45 -1.29
CA SER A 336 6.31 -4.18 -1.52
C SER A 336 5.58 -3.52 -0.34
N PHE A 337 5.85 -4.01 0.88
CA PHE A 337 5.20 -3.50 2.10
C PHE A 337 6.06 -3.69 3.35
N MET A 338 5.82 -2.85 4.35
CA MET A 338 6.54 -2.86 5.62
C MET A 338 6.04 -3.95 6.56
N THR A 339 6.95 -4.54 7.34
CA THR A 339 6.53 -5.40 8.46
C THR A 339 6.01 -4.59 9.64
N THR A 340 5.18 -5.25 10.45
CA THR A 340 4.81 -4.82 11.80
C THR A 340 6.01 -4.32 12.62
N ARG A 341 7.15 -5.01 12.57
CA ARG A 341 8.33 -4.60 13.36
C ARG A 341 8.93 -3.28 12.89
N GLN A 342 9.02 -3.07 11.58
CA GLN A 342 9.56 -1.83 11.02
C GLN A 342 8.66 -0.64 11.35
N THR A 343 7.35 -0.84 11.34
CA THR A 343 6.40 0.22 11.71
C THR A 343 6.32 0.50 13.21
N HIS A 344 6.68 -0.47 14.07
CA HIS A 344 6.79 -0.27 15.52
C HIS A 344 8.18 0.22 15.98
N GLN A 345 9.25 -0.01 15.22
CA GLN A 345 10.59 0.52 15.54
C GLN A 345 10.60 2.05 15.61
N ALA A 346 9.72 2.71 14.84
CA ALA A 346 9.45 4.13 14.92
C ALA A 346 9.05 4.64 16.32
N ARG A 347 8.61 3.76 17.23
CA ARG A 347 8.09 4.12 18.57
C ARG A 347 9.01 3.73 19.73
N ARG A 348 10.13 3.04 19.49
CA ARG A 348 10.91 2.32 20.54
C ARG A 348 12.36 2.75 20.71
N ALA A 349 12.71 4.00 20.39
CA ALA A 349 14.08 4.52 20.51
C ALA A 349 14.60 4.74 21.96
N ALA A 350 14.01 4.12 23.00
CA ALA A 350 14.31 4.45 24.40
C ALA A 350 14.57 3.27 25.37
N LEU A 351 14.69 2.02 24.93
CA LEU A 351 14.97 0.89 25.85
C LEU A 351 16.15 0.00 25.43
N PRO A 352 17.01 -0.43 26.39
CA PRO A 352 18.20 -1.21 26.09
C PRO A 352 17.85 -2.65 25.65
N PRO A 353 18.75 -3.32 24.89
CA PRO A 353 18.45 -4.60 24.28
C PRO A 353 18.39 -5.73 25.33
N ARG A 354 17.23 -6.38 25.47
CA ARG A 354 17.11 -7.65 26.20
C ARG A 354 17.60 -8.82 25.33
N LYS A 355 18.42 -9.71 25.91
CA LYS A 355 18.98 -10.92 25.28
C LYS A 355 17.86 -11.80 24.69
N LYS A 356 18.01 -12.22 23.43
CA LYS A 356 17.03 -13.06 22.72
C LYS A 356 17.24 -14.55 23.02
N VAL A 357 16.17 -15.22 23.45
CA VAL A 357 16.05 -16.69 23.44
C VAL A 357 15.78 -17.15 22.00
N LYS A 358 16.48 -18.19 21.56
CA LYS A 358 16.28 -18.87 20.27
C LYS A 358 14.92 -19.59 20.30
N LYS A 359 13.98 -19.17 19.44
CA LYS A 359 12.77 -19.93 19.09
C LYS A 359 12.74 -20.19 17.59
N GLY A 360 12.25 -21.38 17.22
CA GLY A 360 12.51 -22.11 15.99
C GLY A 360 12.09 -21.47 14.65
N LYS A 361 12.50 -22.16 13.58
CA LYS A 361 12.24 -21.87 12.18
C LYS A 361 10.73 -21.81 11.91
N SER A 362 10.16 -20.62 11.95
CA SER A 362 8.94 -20.27 11.21
C SER A 362 9.37 -19.36 10.06
N ALA A 363 8.97 -19.71 8.83
CA ALA A 363 9.32 -18.99 7.62
C ALA A 363 8.83 -17.54 7.73
N MET A 364 9.75 -16.61 7.96
CA MET A 364 9.46 -15.19 8.01
C MET A 364 9.10 -14.67 6.61
N LEU A 365 7.80 -14.71 6.29
CA LEU A 365 7.16 -13.88 5.27
C LEU A 365 7.30 -12.42 5.74
N GLY A 366 8.36 -11.76 5.30
CA GLY A 366 8.76 -10.42 5.71
C GLY A 366 9.39 -9.64 4.55
N PRO A 367 9.82 -8.40 4.81
CA PRO A 367 9.78 -7.20 3.97
C PRO A 367 10.82 -7.14 2.84
N GLU A 368 11.23 -8.28 2.30
CA GLU A 368 12.25 -8.36 1.25
C GLU A 368 11.65 -8.73 -0.11
N ARG A 369 10.30 -8.71 -0.24
CA ARG A 369 9.59 -8.90 -1.50
C ARG A 369 9.82 -7.67 -2.40
N ALA A 370 11.05 -7.51 -2.87
CA ALA A 370 11.54 -6.43 -3.74
C ALA A 370 10.98 -6.59 -5.18
N VAL A 371 11.45 -5.76 -6.11
CA VAL A 371 11.25 -5.84 -7.58
C VAL A 371 11.25 -7.27 -8.16
N ASP A 372 11.96 -8.21 -7.54
CA ASP A 372 12.08 -9.60 -8.01
C ASP A 372 10.86 -10.48 -7.69
N ALA A 373 9.96 -10.03 -6.82
CA ALA A 373 8.71 -10.72 -6.50
C ALA A 373 7.63 -10.50 -7.57
N GLY A 374 7.91 -9.68 -8.59
CA GLY A 374 6.95 -9.23 -9.58
C GLY A 374 6.16 -8.00 -9.10
N PRO A 375 5.20 -7.52 -9.91
CA PRO A 375 4.32 -6.43 -9.52
C PRO A 375 3.55 -6.79 -8.24
N SER A 376 3.23 -5.76 -7.45
CA SER A 376 2.43 -5.94 -6.24
C SER A 376 1.47 -4.78 -6.08
N SER A 377 0.26 -5.08 -5.62
CA SER A 377 -0.77 -4.09 -5.33
C SER A 377 -1.39 -4.33 -3.96
N TRP A 378 -2.09 -3.32 -3.48
CA TRP A 378 -2.96 -3.41 -2.32
C TRP A 378 -4.31 -2.79 -2.67
N THR A 379 -5.40 -3.40 -2.23
CA THR A 379 -6.75 -2.95 -2.56
C THR A 379 -7.58 -2.81 -1.29
N PHE A 380 -7.89 -1.57 -0.94
CA PHE A 380 -8.87 -1.26 0.09
C PHE A 380 -10.27 -1.31 -0.51
N VAL A 381 -11.21 -1.91 0.21
CA VAL A 381 -12.61 -2.00 -0.18
C VAL A 381 -13.49 -1.70 1.03
N ALA A 382 -14.50 -0.85 0.83
CA ALA A 382 -15.58 -0.66 1.78
C ALA A 382 -16.92 -0.76 1.04
N LEU A 383 -17.78 -1.65 1.51
CA LEU A 383 -19.09 -1.92 0.90
C LEU A 383 -20.15 -1.63 1.94
N ASP A 384 -21.27 -1.02 1.56
CA ASP A 384 -22.42 -0.87 2.46
C ASP A 384 -22.88 -2.23 3.00
N HIS A 385 -23.46 -2.19 4.20
CA HIS A 385 -24.14 -3.35 4.76
C HIS A 385 -25.47 -3.51 4.02
N GLU A 386 -25.64 -4.56 3.21
CA GLU A 386 -26.99 -4.97 2.80
C GLU A 386 -27.72 -5.47 4.05
N GLY A 387 -28.52 -4.60 4.67
CA GLY A 387 -29.70 -5.05 5.38
C GLY A 387 -30.80 -5.29 4.35
N PRO A 388 -31.58 -6.39 4.44
CA PRO A 388 -32.69 -6.58 3.52
C PRO A 388 -33.67 -5.42 3.67
N SER A 389 -33.79 -4.60 2.63
CA SER A 389 -34.88 -3.64 2.51
C SER A 389 -36.14 -4.40 2.08
N GLU A 390 -36.81 -5.04 3.04
CA GLU A 390 -38.23 -5.33 2.90
C GLU A 390 -39.01 -4.30 3.72
N ASP A 391 -39.37 -3.24 3.01
CA ASP A 391 -40.49 -2.38 3.38
C ASP A 391 -41.77 -3.20 3.09
N LYS A 392 -42.25 -3.95 4.08
CA LYS A 392 -43.63 -4.48 4.12
C LYS A 392 -44.16 -4.35 5.53
N GLY A 393 -45.26 -3.63 5.64
CA GLY A 393 -45.90 -3.27 6.89
C GLY A 393 -46.55 -4.43 7.65
N GLU A 394 -47.14 -4.01 8.75
CA GLU A 394 -48.14 -4.68 9.59
C GLU A 394 -47.67 -5.46 10.84
N THR A 395 -47.88 -4.76 11.96
CA THR A 395 -48.56 -5.20 13.18
C THR A 395 -47.88 -6.16 14.16
N SER A 396 -47.92 -5.70 15.41
CA SER A 396 -47.59 -6.41 16.64
C SER A 396 -48.09 -7.85 16.70
N ARG A 397 -47.28 -8.73 17.27
CA ARG A 397 -47.72 -9.67 18.33
C ARG A 397 -46.52 -10.23 19.10
N LEU A 398 -46.64 -10.15 20.42
CA LEU A 398 -45.77 -10.71 21.45
C LEU A 398 -45.94 -12.22 21.55
N SER A 399 -44.82 -12.94 21.76
CA SER A 399 -44.69 -14.20 22.53
C SER A 399 -43.35 -14.86 22.16
N ALA A 400 -42.66 -15.69 22.95
CA ALA A 400 -42.49 -15.91 24.37
C ALA A 400 -41.23 -16.83 24.47
N ASP A 401 -40.62 -16.90 25.66
CA ASP A 401 -39.39 -17.62 26.01
C ASP A 401 -39.23 -19.05 25.47
N HIS A 402 -37.99 -19.50 25.25
CA HIS A 402 -37.36 -20.53 26.10
C HIS A 402 -35.87 -20.75 25.77
N SER A 403 -35.11 -20.78 26.86
CA SER A 403 -33.69 -21.13 27.02
C SER A 403 -33.37 -22.60 26.76
N SER A 404 -32.22 -22.89 26.15
CA SER A 404 -31.42 -24.09 26.50
C SER A 404 -29.97 -23.97 26.02
N PHE A 405 -29.05 -24.23 26.95
CA PHE A 405 -27.59 -24.32 26.82
C PHE A 405 -27.13 -25.49 25.92
N PRO A 406 -25.88 -25.46 25.38
CA PRO A 406 -25.35 -26.49 24.48
C PRO A 406 -24.62 -27.62 25.25
N PRO A 407 -24.52 -28.85 24.70
CA PRO A 407 -23.54 -29.82 25.14
C PRO A 407 -22.27 -29.80 24.27
N ALA A 408 -21.19 -30.25 24.90
CA ALA A 408 -19.81 -30.23 24.44
C ALA A 408 -19.44 -31.27 23.36
N TYR A 409 -18.30 -31.01 22.72
CA TYR A 409 -17.53 -31.79 21.73
C TYR A 409 -17.30 -33.28 22.06
N PRO A 410 -16.87 -34.07 21.06
CA PRO A 410 -15.47 -34.50 21.09
C PRO A 410 -14.70 -34.41 19.75
N ASP A 411 -13.38 -34.30 19.92
CA ASP A 411 -12.29 -34.32 18.92
C ASP A 411 -12.32 -35.51 17.95
N LEU A 412 -11.99 -35.26 16.68
CA LEU A 412 -11.32 -36.24 15.80
C LEU A 412 -10.28 -35.55 14.90
N LEU A 413 -9.24 -36.33 14.64
CA LEU A 413 -7.87 -35.98 14.27
C LEU A 413 -7.67 -35.52 12.81
N ALA A 414 -6.58 -34.75 12.68
CA ALA A 414 -5.88 -34.26 11.50
C ALA A 414 -5.94 -35.07 10.20
N GLU A 415 -6.10 -34.35 9.08
CA GLU A 415 -5.40 -34.62 7.82
C GLU A 415 -4.72 -33.34 7.30
N ASP A 416 -3.50 -33.51 6.80
CA ASP A 416 -2.60 -32.48 6.27
C ASP A 416 -3.17 -31.79 5.01
N SER A 417 -3.28 -30.45 5.03
CA SER A 417 -3.63 -29.61 3.86
C SER A 417 -2.50 -28.62 3.53
N PRO A 418 -2.12 -28.44 2.24
CA PRO A 418 -0.94 -27.67 1.88
C PRO A 418 -1.21 -26.16 1.80
N ALA A 419 -0.51 -25.39 2.65
CA ALA A 419 -0.20 -23.96 2.53
C ALA A 419 -1.36 -23.03 2.10
N ASP A 420 -2.34 -22.90 2.99
CA ASP A 420 -3.56 -22.10 2.85
C ASP A 420 -3.36 -20.58 2.83
N MET A 421 -4.24 -19.91 2.08
CA MET A 421 -4.53 -18.48 2.15
C MET A 421 -4.77 -18.05 3.60
N VAL A 422 -4.05 -17.03 4.08
CA VAL A 422 -4.13 -16.61 5.49
C VAL A 422 -5.26 -15.58 5.67
N VAL A 423 -6.48 -16.05 5.94
CA VAL A 423 -7.58 -15.19 6.41
C VAL A 423 -7.50 -15.03 7.92
N ARG A 424 -7.37 -13.81 8.43
CA ARG A 424 -7.48 -13.53 9.87
C ARG A 424 -8.89 -13.02 10.21
N LYS A 425 -9.81 -13.92 10.55
CA LYS A 425 -11.19 -13.57 10.97
C LYS A 425 -11.30 -13.24 12.47
N ARG A 426 -12.28 -12.40 12.87
CA ARG A 426 -12.70 -12.15 14.27
C ARG A 426 -14.18 -12.51 14.48
N PRO A 427 -14.65 -12.79 15.73
CA PRO A 427 -16.07 -12.94 16.05
C PRO A 427 -16.81 -11.60 16.06
N ARG A 428 -18.10 -11.65 15.71
CA ARG A 428 -19.09 -10.56 15.67
C ARG A 428 -19.26 -9.88 17.04
N SER A 429 -19.42 -8.56 17.05
CA SER A 429 -20.04 -7.82 18.16
C SER A 429 -21.25 -7.06 17.62
N ASP A 430 -22.39 -7.16 18.30
CA ASP A 430 -23.68 -6.65 17.83
C ASP A 430 -23.71 -5.13 17.68
N PRO A 431 -24.37 -4.58 16.63
CA PRO A 431 -24.43 -3.15 16.41
C PRO A 431 -25.52 -2.48 17.27
N ALA A 432 -25.17 -1.40 17.96
CA ALA A 432 -26.13 -0.45 18.51
C ALA A 432 -26.61 0.51 17.41
N THR A 433 -27.91 0.76 17.38
CA THR A 433 -28.65 1.58 16.42
C THR A 433 -28.19 3.05 16.41
N SER A 434 -27.53 3.49 15.32
CA SER A 434 -27.43 4.91 14.95
C SER A 434 -27.23 5.08 13.44
N SER A 435 -27.88 6.10 12.88
CA SER A 435 -27.98 6.39 11.44
C SER A 435 -26.81 7.23 10.91
N SER A 436 -25.65 6.61 10.70
CA SER A 436 -24.61 7.14 9.80
C SER A 436 -24.30 6.11 8.72
N LEU A 437 -24.07 6.53 7.48
CA LEU A 437 -23.75 5.67 6.32
C LEU A 437 -22.49 4.79 6.51
N SER A 438 -21.77 4.94 7.62
CA SER A 438 -20.43 4.40 7.80
C SER A 438 -20.20 3.64 9.11
N ALA A 439 -21.10 3.75 10.10
CA ALA A 439 -21.04 2.95 11.32
C ALA A 439 -21.35 1.48 11.04
N GLY A 440 -20.44 0.57 11.40
CA GLY A 440 -20.61 -0.87 11.19
C GLY A 440 -20.37 -1.35 9.75
N ARG A 441 -19.93 -0.45 8.85
CA ARG A 441 -19.64 -0.78 7.45
C ARG A 441 -18.44 -1.74 7.37
N PRO A 442 -18.54 -2.88 6.66
CA PRO A 442 -17.41 -3.77 6.48
C PRO A 442 -16.34 -3.13 5.60
N TRP A 443 -15.08 -3.36 5.96
CA TRP A 443 -13.93 -3.07 5.12
C TRP A 443 -13.09 -4.32 4.91
N ILE A 444 -12.39 -4.36 3.79
CA ILE A 444 -11.49 -5.42 3.37
C ILE A 444 -10.22 -4.77 2.80
N MET A 445 -9.07 -5.35 3.10
CA MET A 445 -7.80 -5.04 2.48
C MET A 445 -7.26 -6.31 1.82
N PHE A 446 -6.99 -6.21 0.54
CA PHE A 446 -6.27 -7.22 -0.23
C PHE A 446 -4.83 -6.77 -0.42
N GLU A 447 -3.87 -7.67 -0.25
CA GLU A 447 -2.48 -7.44 -0.66
C GLU A 447 -2.12 -8.56 -1.65
N SER A 448 -1.75 -8.19 -2.88
CA SER A 448 -1.47 -9.12 -3.97
C SER A 448 -0.02 -8.99 -4.41
N VAL A 449 0.57 -10.12 -4.83
CA VAL A 449 1.96 -10.19 -5.30
C VAL A 449 2.12 -11.12 -6.50
N GLY A 450 2.94 -10.70 -7.47
CA GLY A 450 3.37 -11.51 -8.60
C GLY A 450 2.70 -11.18 -9.92
N ALA A 451 3.22 -11.75 -11.00
CA ALA A 451 2.84 -11.44 -12.38
C ALA A 451 1.41 -11.85 -12.80
N LEU A 452 0.66 -12.50 -11.90
CA LEU A 452 -0.74 -12.91 -12.12
C LEU A 452 -1.72 -11.99 -11.38
N ASP A 453 -1.22 -10.87 -10.85
CA ASP A 453 -2.07 -9.85 -10.25
C ASP A 453 -3.00 -9.22 -11.30
N THR A 454 -4.29 -9.51 -11.20
CA THR A 454 -5.31 -9.06 -12.17
C THR A 454 -5.55 -7.55 -12.13
N HIS A 455 -4.99 -6.85 -11.14
CA HIS A 455 -5.11 -5.41 -11.01
C HIS A 455 -3.93 -4.66 -11.65
N CYS A 456 -2.78 -5.32 -11.88
CA CYS A 456 -1.53 -4.74 -12.34
C CYS A 456 -1.29 -4.83 -13.86
#